data_AF-X0T1H6-F1
#
_entry.id   AF-X0T1H6-F1
#
_cell.length_a   1.000
_cell.length_b   1.000
_cell.length_c   1.000
_cell.angle_alpha   90.00
_cell.angle_beta   90.00
_cell.angle_gamma   90.00
#
_symmetry.space_group_name_H-M   'P 1'
#
loop_
_entity.id
_entity.type
_entity.pdbx_description
1 polymer ?
#
loop_
_entity_poly.entity_id
_entity_poly.type
_entity_poly.pdbx_seq_one_letter_code
_entity_poly.pdbx_strand_id
1 'polypeptide(L)'
;MDLPLLLLGLVLLLAGGDALVRGAADLARRLGISPLVVGLTVVALGTSAPELAVNVTAALSGSGSLSFGNVIGSNLANIGLVVGVAALVRPLDVQAVVVRRELPMMLLATGFALVFALDSVLAGAASSRYERGDGIA
;
A
#
# COMPACT_ATOMS: atom_id res chain seq x y z
N MET A 1 7.75 -27.53 -8.38
CA MET A 1 6.76 -28.30 -7.59
C MET A 1 5.96 -27.35 -6.70
N ASP A 2 5.80 -26.10 -7.13
CA ASP A 2 5.63 -24.98 -6.20
C ASP A 2 4.25 -24.33 -6.35
N LEU A 3 3.50 -24.70 -7.38
CA LEU A 3 2.13 -24.25 -7.62
C LEU A 3 1.18 -24.58 -6.46
N PRO A 4 1.22 -25.79 -5.84
CA PRO A 4 0.38 -26.09 -4.68
C PRO A 4 0.73 -25.22 -3.46
N LEU A 5 2.03 -24.99 -3.22
CA LEU A 5 2.50 -24.10 -2.15
C LEU A 5 2.07 -22.65 -2.39
N LEU A 6 2.14 -22.18 -3.64
CA LEU A 6 1.73 -20.84 -4.02
C LEU A 6 0.23 -20.64 -3.81
N LEU A 7 -0.60 -21.60 -4.21
CA LEU A 7 -2.05 -21.55 -3.98
C LEU A 7 -2.39 -21.59 -2.49
N LEU A 8 -1.74 -22.48 -1.72
CA LEU A 8 -1.95 -22.55 -0.28
C LEU A 8 -1.51 -21.25 0.42
N GLY A 9 -0.35 -20.72 0.05
CA GLY A 9 0.15 -19.44 0.55
C GLY A 9 -0.80 -18.30 0.26
N LEU A 10 -1.32 -18.20 -0.97
CA LEU A 10 -2.31 -17.20 -1.36
C LEU A 10 -3.59 -17.31 -0.52
N VAL A 11 -4.13 -18.52 -0.34
CA VAL A 11 -5.33 -18.74 0.47
C VAL A 11 -5.09 -18.34 1.93
N LEU A 12 -3.97 -18.75 2.52
CA LEU A 12 -3.62 -18.40 3.89
C LEU A 12 -3.41 -16.89 4.07
N LEU A 13 -2.79 -16.23 3.11
CA LEU A 13 -2.54 -14.79 3.11
C LEU A 13 -3.86 -14.02 3.05
N LEU A 14 -4.76 -14.38 2.13
CA LEU A 14 -6.08 -13.76 1.99
C LEU A 14 -6.96 -13.99 3.22
N ALA A 15 -7.03 -15.23 3.71
CA ALA A 15 -7.83 -15.58 4.88
C ALA A 15 -7.27 -14.96 6.17
N GLY A 16 -5.95 -14.96 6.33
CA GLY A 16 -5.26 -14.36 7.48
C GLY A 16 -5.43 -12.84 7.52
N GLY A 17 -5.30 -12.17 6.38
CA GLY A 17 -5.56 -10.74 6.25
C GLY A 17 -7.01 -10.38 6.63
N ASP A 18 -8.00 -11.08 6.06
CA ASP A 18 -9.42 -10.85 6.38
C ASP A 18 -9.73 -11.11 7.87
N ALA A 19 -9.19 -12.19 8.44
CA ALA A 19 -9.35 -12.52 9.86
C ALA A 19 -8.73 -11.46 10.78
N LEU A 20 -7.53 -10.98 10.46
CA LEU A 20 -6.84 -9.92 11.22
C LEU A 20 -7.66 -8.62 11.22
N VAL A 21 -8.12 -8.20 10.04
CA VAL A 21 -8.92 -6.98 9.86
C VAL A 21 -10.23 -7.07 10.65
N ARG A 22 -10.98 -8.18 10.52
CA ARG A 22 -12.25 -8.38 11.23
C ARG A 22 -12.06 -8.42 12.74
N GLY A 23 -11.07 -9.19 13.22
CA GLY A 23 -10.78 -9.31 14.65
C GLY A 23 -10.42 -7.98 15.29
N ALA A 24 -9.57 -7.19 14.62
CA ALA A 24 -9.22 -5.87 15.09
C ALA A 24 -10.37 -4.86 15.03
N ALA A 25 -11.19 -4.91 13.98
CA ALA A 25 -12.36 -4.04 13.87
C ALA A 25 -13.40 -4.33 14.97
N ASP A 26 -13.62 -5.61 15.28
CA ASP A 26 -14.49 -6.03 16.38
C ASP A 26 -13.97 -5.56 17.74
N LEU A 27 -12.67 -5.67 17.98
CA LEU A 27 -12.04 -5.21 19.22
C LEU A 27 -12.19 -3.69 19.38
N ALA A 28 -11.90 -2.93 18.32
CA ALA A 28 -11.99 -1.47 18.36
C ALA A 28 -13.43 -0.97 18.53
N ARG A 29 -14.42 -1.65 17.94
CA ARG A 29 -15.84 -1.38 18.18
C ARG A 29 -16.24 -1.59 19.65
N ARG A 30 -15.74 -2.66 20.29
CA ARG A 30 -15.97 -2.92 21.73
C ARG A 30 -15.33 -1.86 22.62
N LEU A 31 -14.25 -1.23 22.16
CA LEU A 31 -13.56 -0.13 22.85
C LEU A 31 -14.16 1.26 22.56
N GLY A 32 -15.26 1.35 21.78
CA GLY A 32 -15.92 2.61 21.46
C GLY A 32 -15.17 3.50 20.46
N ILE A 33 -14.22 2.93 19.71
CA ILE A 33 -13.45 3.66 18.70
C ILE A 33 -14.29 3.81 17.42
N SER A 34 -14.19 4.97 16.76
CA SER A 34 -14.99 5.24 15.56
C SER A 34 -14.60 4.30 14.39
N PRO A 35 -15.57 3.87 13.56
CA PRO A 35 -15.29 3.03 12.39
C PRO A 35 -14.27 3.63 11.43
N LEU A 36 -14.24 4.96 11.31
CA LEU A 36 -13.28 5.67 10.48
C LEU A 36 -11.84 5.49 11.01
N VAL A 37 -11.62 5.62 12.32
CA VAL A 37 -10.28 5.43 12.90
C VAL A 37 -9.83 3.99 12.70
N VAL A 38 -10.72 3.02 12.88
CA VAL A 38 -10.42 1.59 12.65
C VAL A 38 -10.06 1.33 11.18
N GLY A 39 -10.84 1.90 10.25
CA GLY A 39 -10.59 1.82 8.82
C GLY A 39 -9.22 2.37 8.43
N LEU A 40 -8.88 3.55 8.95
CA LEU A 40 -7.62 4.25 8.64
C LEU A 40 -6.39 3.69 9.37
N THR A 41 -6.57 2.84 10.38
CA THR A 41 -5.45 2.30 11.17
C THR A 41 -5.34 0.80 10.99
N VAL A 42 -6.17 0.01 11.67
CA VAL A 42 -5.95 -1.43 11.72
C VAL A 42 -6.35 -2.12 10.44
N VAL A 43 -7.44 -1.67 9.79
CA VAL A 43 -7.82 -2.22 8.48
C VAL A 43 -6.73 -1.88 7.45
N ALA A 44 -6.35 -0.61 7.33
CA ALA A 44 -5.32 -0.17 6.42
C ALA A 44 -3.96 -0.88 6.63
N LEU A 45 -3.55 -1.09 7.89
CA LEU A 45 -2.33 -1.82 8.21
C LEU A 45 -2.47 -3.32 7.92
N GLY A 46 -3.60 -3.93 8.29
CA GLY A 46 -3.86 -5.35 8.10
C GLY A 46 -3.91 -5.74 6.63
N THR A 47 -4.53 -4.92 5.78
CA THR A 47 -4.57 -5.16 4.34
C THR A 47 -3.22 -4.91 3.65
N SER A 48 -2.34 -4.12 4.24
CA SER A 48 -1.00 -3.81 3.69
C SER A 48 0.11 -4.69 4.28
N ALA A 49 -0.21 -5.54 5.26
CA ALA A 49 0.76 -6.42 5.91
C ALA A 49 1.36 -7.47 4.95
N PRO A 50 0.60 -8.10 4.04
CA PRO A 50 1.16 -8.96 2.99
C PRO A 50 2.22 -8.26 2.14
N GLU A 51 1.92 -7.05 1.68
CA GLU A 51 2.79 -6.23 0.84
C GLU A 51 4.03 -5.81 1.61
N LEU A 52 3.89 -5.47 2.89
CA LEU A 52 5.01 -5.18 3.77
C LEU A 52 5.93 -6.39 3.94
N ALA A 53 5.38 -7.60 4.09
CA ALA A 53 6.17 -8.82 4.16
C ALA A 53 6.95 -9.07 2.85
N VAL A 54 6.31 -8.88 1.69
CA VAL A 54 6.97 -9.00 0.37
C VAL A 54 8.05 -7.93 0.21
N ASN A 55 7.79 -6.68 0.59
CA ASN A 55 8.74 -5.58 0.47
C ASN A 55 9.97 -5.77 1.35
N VAL A 56 9.77 -6.19 2.61
CA VAL A 56 10.87 -6.45 3.56
C VAL A 56 11.72 -7.61 3.06
N THR A 57 11.10 -8.72 2.64
CA THR A 57 11.84 -9.88 2.12
C THR A 57 12.58 -9.56 0.83
N ALA A 58 11.98 -8.79 -0.09
CA ALA A 58 12.62 -8.34 -1.32
C ALA A 58 13.80 -7.39 -1.04
N ALA A 59 13.66 -6.44 -0.13
CA ALA A 59 14.73 -5.54 0.28
C ALA A 59 15.91 -6.29 0.92
N LEU A 60 15.62 -7.19 1.87
CA LEU A 60 16.65 -8.03 2.52
C LEU A 60 17.34 -8.99 1.54
N SER A 61 16.69 -9.35 0.44
CA SER A 61 17.25 -10.20 -0.61
C SER A 61 18.01 -9.40 -1.69
N GLY A 62 18.27 -8.11 -1.49
CA GLY A 62 18.94 -7.24 -2.47
C GLY A 62 18.12 -6.97 -3.73
N SER A 63 16.83 -7.29 -3.72
CA SER A 63 15.90 -7.12 -4.85
C SER A 63 15.12 -5.81 -4.69
N GLY A 64 15.84 -4.69 -4.63
CA GLY A 64 15.24 -3.37 -4.39
C GLY A 64 14.26 -2.94 -5.49
N SER A 65 14.47 -3.37 -6.73
CA SER A 65 13.54 -3.12 -7.85
C SER A 65 12.18 -3.79 -7.67
N LEU A 66 12.17 -5.01 -7.10
CA LEU A 66 10.94 -5.73 -6.79
C LEU A 66 10.19 -5.06 -5.62
N SER A 67 10.93 -4.67 -4.57
CA SER A 67 10.36 -3.93 -3.43
C SER A 67 9.74 -2.62 -3.88
N PHE A 68 10.47 -1.82 -4.65
CA PHE A 68 9.97 -0.55 -5.20
C PHE A 68 8.76 -0.75 -6.10
N GLY A 69 8.82 -1.73 -7.01
CA GLY A 69 7.72 -2.07 -7.91
C GLY A 69 6.45 -2.49 -7.14
N ASN A 70 6.59 -3.25 -6.06
CA ASN A 70 5.47 -3.69 -5.24
C ASN A 70 4.85 -2.53 -4.42
N VAL A 71 5.66 -1.60 -3.88
CA VAL A 71 5.16 -0.40 -3.18
C VAL A 71 4.35 0.49 -4.12
N ILE A 72 4.90 0.82 -5.30
CA ILE A 72 4.22 1.72 -6.24
C ILE A 72 3.02 1.04 -6.89
N GLY A 73 3.18 -0.23 -7.29
CA GLY A 73 2.15 -1.02 -7.95
C GLY A 73 0.92 -1.25 -7.07
N SER A 74 1.11 -1.59 -5.79
CA SER A 74 -0.01 -1.84 -4.86
C SER A 74 -0.83 -0.58 -4.59
N ASN A 75 -0.18 0.58 -4.39
CA ASN A 75 -0.89 1.86 -4.24
C ASN A 75 -1.66 2.26 -5.51
N LEU A 76 -1.08 2.04 -6.69
CA LEU A 76 -1.76 2.31 -7.95
C LEU A 76 -2.96 1.38 -8.14
N ALA A 77 -2.83 0.10 -7.81
CA ALA A 77 -3.94 -0.86 -7.85
C ALA A 77 -5.05 -0.49 -6.85
N ASN A 78 -4.70 -0.08 -5.62
CA ASN A 78 -5.70 0.33 -4.63
C ASN A 78 -6.54 1.52 -5.10
N ILE A 79 -5.93 2.54 -5.71
CA ILE A 79 -6.66 3.71 -6.18
C ILE A 79 -7.35 3.45 -7.52
N GLY A 80 -6.62 2.91 -8.50
CA GLY A 80 -7.12 2.74 -9.86
C GLY A 80 -8.09 1.56 -10.00
N LEU A 81 -7.74 0.41 -9.42
CA LEU A 81 -8.56 -0.81 -9.52
C LEU A 81 -9.58 -0.87 -8.39
N VAL A 82 -9.15 -0.86 -7.12
CA VAL A 82 -10.08 -1.11 -6.00
C VAL A 82 -11.07 0.05 -5.84
N VAL A 83 -10.59 1.28 -5.63
CA VAL A 83 -11.46 2.46 -5.50
C VAL A 83 -12.19 2.76 -6.81
N GLY A 84 -11.51 2.64 -7.95
CA GLY A 84 -12.12 2.84 -9.27
C GLY A 84 -13.30 1.89 -9.53
N VAL A 85 -13.12 0.59 -9.30
CA VAL A 85 -14.22 -0.40 -9.44
C VAL A 85 -15.30 -0.16 -8.39
N ALA A 86 -14.95 0.14 -7.14
CA ALA A 86 -15.93 0.44 -6.11
C ALA A 86 -16.84 1.63 -6.49
N ALA A 87 -16.25 2.70 -7.05
CA ALA A 87 -16.97 3.88 -7.53
C ALA A 87 -17.88 3.59 -8.74
N LEU A 88 -17.48 2.67 -9.62
CA LEU A 88 -18.31 2.23 -10.75
C LEU A 88 -19.52 1.40 -10.30
N VAL A 89 -19.34 0.58 -9.26
CA VAL A 89 -20.43 -0.25 -8.71
C VAL A 89 -21.41 0.59 -7.90
N ARG A 90 -20.92 1.53 -7.08
CA ARG A 90 -21.77 2.42 -6.27
C ARG A 90 -21.08 3.77 -6.06
N PRO A 91 -21.81 4.90 -6.16
CA PRO A 91 -21.28 6.21 -5.80
C PRO A 91 -20.70 6.21 -4.39
N LEU A 92 -19.44 6.63 -4.26
CA LEU A 92 -18.74 6.72 -2.99
C LEU A 92 -19.11 8.03 -2.29
N ASP A 93 -19.62 7.91 -1.06
CA ASP A 93 -19.86 9.06 -0.20
C ASP A 93 -18.57 9.38 0.58
N VAL A 94 -17.88 10.45 0.18
CA VAL A 94 -16.54 10.78 0.68
C VAL A 94 -16.65 11.80 1.80
N GLN A 95 -16.14 11.45 2.98
CA GLN A 95 -16.15 12.36 4.12
C GLN A 95 -15.22 13.55 3.91
N ALA A 96 -15.62 14.72 4.41
CA ALA A 96 -14.84 15.97 4.25
C ALA A 96 -13.40 15.86 4.81
N VAL A 97 -13.18 15.03 5.84
CA VAL A 97 -11.84 14.79 6.41
C VAL A 97 -10.90 14.11 5.41
N VAL A 98 -11.41 13.20 4.58
CA VAL A 98 -10.63 12.52 3.53
C VAL A 98 -10.19 13.54 2.49
N VAL A 99 -11.13 14.38 2.04
CA VAL A 99 -10.85 15.39 1.01
C VAL A 99 -9.89 16.48 1.50
N ARG A 100 -10.08 16.96 2.74
CA ARG A 100 -9.30 18.10 3.25
C ARG A 100 -7.97 17.71 3.89
N ARG A 101 -7.82 16.47 4.35
CA ARG A 101 -6.61 16.02 5.06
C ARG A 101 -5.89 14.91 4.30
N GLU A 102 -6.58 13.83 3.97
CA GLU A 102 -5.94 12.61 3.45
C GLU A 102 -5.48 12.77 2.00
N LEU A 103 -6.33 13.33 1.12
CA LEU A 103 -5.95 13.56 -0.27
C LEU A 103 -4.75 14.51 -0.40
N PRO A 104 -4.69 15.67 0.28
CA PRO A 104 -3.49 16.52 0.27
C PRO A 104 -2.25 15.79 0.79
N MET A 105 -2.36 15.01 1.87
CA MET A 105 -1.23 14.25 2.40
C MET A 105 -0.74 13.18 1.41
N MET A 106 -1.64 12.47 0.74
CA MET A 106 -1.30 11.51 -0.33
C MET A 106 -0.61 12.19 -1.51
N LEU A 107 -1.11 13.35 -1.95
CA LEU A 107 -0.50 14.12 -3.03
C LEU A 107 0.89 14.62 -2.66
N LEU A 108 1.08 15.08 -1.41
CA LEU A 108 2.40 15.48 -0.89
C LEU A 108 3.37 14.30 -0.86
N ALA A 109 2.95 13.14 -0.34
CA ALA A 109 3.78 11.94 -0.30
C ALA A 109 4.16 11.47 -1.72
N THR A 110 3.20 11.49 -2.65
CA THR A 110 3.42 11.14 -4.06
C THR A 110 4.34 12.14 -4.75
N GLY A 111 4.15 13.44 -4.48
CA GLY A 111 5.02 14.50 -5.00
C GLY A 111 6.45 14.37 -4.50
N PHE A 112 6.63 14.05 -3.21
CA PHE A 112 7.94 13.75 -2.64
C PHE A 112 8.58 12.55 -3.35
N ALA A 113 7.88 11.42 -3.46
CA ALA A 113 8.37 10.25 -4.18
C ALA A 113 8.75 10.56 -5.64
N LEU A 114 7.97 11.40 -6.32
CA LEU A 114 8.25 11.83 -7.69
C LEU A 114 9.52 12.70 -7.79
N VAL A 115 9.76 13.60 -6.83
CA VAL A 115 10.98 14.41 -6.79
C VAL A 115 12.23 13.53 -6.70
N PHE A 116 12.21 12.49 -5.88
CA PHE A 116 13.32 11.53 -5.81
C PHE A 116 13.46 10.70 -7.08
N ALA A 117 12.34 10.33 -7.72
CA ALA A 117 12.36 9.62 -8.99
C ALA A 117 12.86 10.46 -10.18
N LEU A 118 12.80 11.80 -10.08
CA LEU A 118 13.23 12.75 -11.11
C LEU A 118 14.58 13.41 -10.80
N ASP A 119 15.37 12.84 -9.88
CA ASP A 119 16.64 13.38 -9.41
C ASP A 119 17.64 13.75 -10.52
N SER A 120 17.77 12.92 -11.56
CA SER A 120 18.65 13.12 -12.72
C SER A 120 18.28 14.36 -13.50
N VAL A 121 16.98 14.55 -13.74
CA VAL A 121 16.43 15.72 -14.44
C VAL A 121 16.63 16.98 -13.60
N LEU A 122 16.40 16.90 -12.29
CA LEU A 122 16.57 18.02 -11.35
C LEU A 122 18.03 18.39 -11.13
N ALA A 123 18.93 17.41 -11.11
CA ALA A 123 20.37 17.59 -10.93
C ALA A 123 21.12 17.93 -12.24
N GLY A 124 20.44 17.87 -13.40
CA GLY A 124 21.07 18.05 -14.71
C GLY A 124 22.12 16.98 -15.02
N ALA A 125 22.00 15.79 -14.42
CA ALA A 125 22.97 14.72 -14.52
C ALA A 125 22.59 13.71 -15.61
N ALA A 126 23.59 13.14 -16.29
CA ALA A 126 23.38 12.13 -17.34
C ALA A 126 22.83 10.79 -16.80
N SER A 127 22.96 10.54 -15.49
CA SER A 127 22.45 9.35 -14.80
C SER A 127 21.76 9.75 -13.49
N SER A 128 20.73 8.97 -13.14
CA SER A 128 20.01 9.08 -11.87
C SER A 128 20.91 8.58 -10.74
N ARG A 129 20.94 9.32 -9.62
CA ARG A 129 21.62 8.90 -8.38
C ARG A 129 20.79 7.89 -7.60
N TYR A 130 19.48 7.88 -7.83
CA TYR A 130 18.54 6.90 -7.29
C TYR A 130 17.98 6.01 -8.40
N GLU A 131 18.58 4.84 -8.58
CA GLU A 131 18.05 3.87 -9.54
C GLU A 131 16.76 3.22 -9.02
N ARG A 132 15.89 2.80 -9.95
CA ARG A 132 14.64 2.07 -9.64
C ARG A 132 14.88 0.81 -8.80
N GLY A 133 16.12 0.31 -8.80
CA GLY A 133 16.56 -0.87 -8.08
C GLY A 133 17.13 -0.61 -6.69
N ASP A 134 17.31 0.65 -6.28
CA ASP A 134 18.17 0.92 -5.13
C ASP A 134 17.62 0.34 -3.84
N GLY A 135 16.30 0.35 -3.61
CA GLY A 135 15.65 -0.24 -2.43
C GLY A 135 16.29 0.13 -1.07
N ILE A 136 17.18 1.13 -1.09
CA ILE A 136 18.40 1.31 -0.29
C ILE A 136 18.99 0.04 0.37
N ALA A 137 19.92 -0.62 -0.35
CA ALA A 137 20.98 -1.48 0.21
C ALA A 137 22.19 -0.66 0.67
#